data_AF-A0A395X7H1-F1
#
_entry.id   AF-A0A395X7H1-F1
#
_cell.length_a   1.000
_cell.length_b   1.000
_cell.length_c   1.000
_cell.angle_alpha   90.00
_cell.angle_beta   90.00
_cell.angle_gamma   90.00
#
_symmetry.space_group_name_H-M   'P 1'
#
loop_
_entity.id
_entity.type
_entity.pdbx_description
1 polymer ?
#
loop_
_entity_poly.entity_id
_entity_poly.type
_entity_poly.pdbx_seq_one_letter_code
_entity_poly.pdbx_strand_id
1 'polypeptide(L)'
;KPTSTPTPKPTSTPTPKPTCTPVPTNTPVPTNIPTPKPTSTPTPRPTNTPVPKPQPTSTPAPRPYPVGMPVKHTASNGIYKVTGTQTLEYTKPVNKKSSVINIPDRITLNGLDYTVTSVGSKAFKNNKYLKKVSIGNNVVQIKNYAFYKCPKLSSVKVGRSVRLIGKQCFYGCKKLRTLNIQSPGLSQKYTGSNAFKGTPAKMKVYVPRKQAKNYKKLFLKRGMRKTVTFKGIR
;
A
#
# COMPACT_ATOMS: atom_id res chain seq x y z
N LYS A 1 -30.90 -45.89 -17.95
CA LYS A 1 -29.58 -46.57 -18.00
C LYS A 1 -28.50 -45.55 -17.62
N PRO A 2 -28.10 -45.45 -16.34
CA PRO A 2 -26.96 -44.62 -15.95
C PRO A 2 -25.66 -45.40 -16.13
N THR A 3 -24.69 -44.79 -16.80
CA THR A 3 -23.34 -45.29 -17.05
C THR A 3 -22.46 -45.01 -15.84
N SER A 4 -21.96 -46.06 -15.17
CA SER A 4 -20.96 -45.98 -14.10
C SER A 4 -19.56 -45.88 -14.70
N THR A 5 -18.86 -44.78 -14.41
CA THR A 5 -17.43 -44.61 -14.70
C THR A 5 -16.60 -45.19 -13.53
N PRO A 6 -15.56 -46.01 -13.77
CA PRO A 6 -14.72 -46.54 -12.70
C PRO A 6 -13.67 -45.52 -12.22
N THR A 7 -13.51 -45.43 -10.90
CA THR A 7 -12.51 -44.62 -10.19
C THR A 7 -11.13 -45.31 -10.21
N PRO A 8 -10.02 -44.62 -10.54
CA PRO A 8 -8.69 -45.21 -10.42
C PRO A 8 -8.15 -45.20 -8.98
N LYS A 9 -7.52 -46.32 -8.62
CA LYS A 9 -6.81 -46.65 -7.36
C LYS A 9 -5.56 -45.78 -7.16
N PRO A 10 -5.20 -45.37 -5.93
CA PRO A 10 -3.99 -44.58 -5.69
C PRO A 10 -2.71 -45.43 -5.81
N THR A 11 -1.76 -44.93 -6.59
CA THR A 11 -0.41 -45.48 -6.76
C THR A 11 0.53 -44.85 -5.75
N SER A 12 1.17 -45.66 -4.90
CA SER A 12 2.21 -45.24 -3.96
C SER A 12 3.52 -44.94 -4.67
N THR A 13 4.04 -43.72 -4.53
CA THR A 13 5.37 -43.33 -5.02
C THR A 13 6.44 -43.71 -3.98
N PRO A 14 7.55 -44.36 -4.37
CA PRO A 14 8.64 -44.69 -3.45
C PRO A 14 9.50 -43.46 -3.13
N THR A 15 9.88 -43.37 -1.85
CA THR A 15 10.75 -42.34 -1.26
C THR A 15 12.22 -42.59 -1.65
N PRO A 16 13.04 -41.57 -1.99
CA PRO A 16 14.46 -41.76 -2.23
C PRO A 16 15.23 -41.98 -0.91
N LYS A 17 16.04 -43.04 -0.88
CA LYS A 17 16.98 -43.43 0.17
C LYS A 17 18.19 -42.46 0.19
N PRO A 18 18.61 -41.93 1.36
CA PRO A 18 19.86 -41.19 1.46
C PRO A 18 21.06 -42.16 1.45
N THR A 19 21.97 -41.96 0.50
CA THR A 19 23.25 -42.66 0.42
C THR A 19 24.31 -41.77 1.07
N CYS A 20 24.75 -42.13 2.27
CA CYS A 20 25.91 -41.50 2.92
C CYS A 20 27.07 -42.50 2.89
N THR A 21 28.08 -42.20 2.07
CA THR A 21 29.36 -42.89 2.02
C THR A 21 30.22 -42.43 3.20
N PRO A 22 30.85 -43.33 3.99
CA PRO A 22 31.76 -42.94 5.06
C PRO A 22 33.11 -42.48 4.49
N VAL A 23 33.58 -41.33 4.94
CA VAL A 23 34.95 -40.82 4.72
C VAL A 23 35.88 -41.50 5.73
N PRO A 24 37.03 -42.05 5.34
CA PRO A 24 37.96 -42.70 6.27
C PRO A 24 38.66 -41.67 7.18
N THR A 25 38.55 -41.91 8.48
CA THR A 25 39.25 -41.20 9.55
C THR A 25 40.68 -41.74 9.66
N ASN A 26 41.68 -40.90 9.37
CA ASN A 26 43.08 -41.23 9.66
C ASN A 26 43.37 -40.94 11.14
N THR A 27 43.70 -41.99 11.88
CA THR A 27 44.22 -41.96 13.26
C THR A 27 45.68 -41.49 13.25
N PRO A 28 46.07 -40.41 13.95
CA PRO A 28 47.48 -40.11 14.17
C PRO A 28 48.07 -41.01 15.27
N VAL A 29 49.22 -41.61 14.94
CA VAL A 29 50.09 -42.42 15.79
C VAL A 29 50.74 -41.54 16.88
N PRO A 30 50.88 -41.99 18.14
CA PRO A 30 51.58 -41.25 19.18
C PRO A 30 53.09 -41.30 18.94
N THR A 31 53.73 -40.13 18.74
CA THR A 31 55.19 -40.01 18.70
C THR A 31 55.67 -39.31 19.98
N ASN A 32 56.55 -39.98 20.73
CA ASN A 32 57.22 -39.43 21.90
C ASN A 32 58.16 -38.30 21.49
N ILE A 33 57.84 -37.06 21.89
CA ILE A 33 58.70 -35.88 21.74
C ILE A 33 59.42 -35.63 23.08
N PRO A 34 60.76 -35.54 23.11
CA PRO A 34 61.49 -35.21 24.33
C PRO A 34 61.24 -33.76 24.78
N THR A 35 61.10 -33.60 26.10
CA THR A 35 60.93 -32.35 26.85
C THR A 35 61.98 -31.28 26.52
N PRO A 36 61.58 -30.04 26.15
CA PRO A 36 62.51 -28.92 26.05
C PRO A 36 62.85 -28.32 27.43
N LYS A 37 64.15 -28.06 27.63
CA LYS A 37 64.78 -27.37 28.77
C LYS A 37 64.26 -25.91 28.89
N PRO A 38 64.13 -25.34 30.11
CA PRO A 38 63.60 -23.98 30.27
C PRO A 38 64.62 -22.94 29.77
N THR A 39 64.20 -22.13 28.81
CA THR A 39 64.94 -20.96 28.30
C THR A 39 64.22 -19.69 28.74
N SER A 40 64.95 -18.76 29.35
CA SER A 40 64.45 -17.50 29.90
C SER A 40 63.72 -16.65 28.85
N THR A 41 62.45 -16.33 29.11
CA THR A 41 61.60 -15.45 28.30
C THR A 41 62.02 -13.99 28.49
N PRO A 42 62.37 -13.24 27.43
CA PRO A 42 62.51 -11.79 27.54
C PRO A 42 61.13 -11.13 27.63
N THR A 43 60.96 -10.26 28.62
CA THR A 43 59.75 -9.47 28.86
C THR A 43 59.44 -8.57 27.66
N PRO A 44 58.23 -8.59 27.07
CA PRO A 44 57.89 -7.70 25.97
C PRO A 44 57.79 -6.24 26.45
N ARG A 45 58.56 -5.37 25.79
CA ARG A 45 58.49 -3.90 25.93
C ARG A 45 57.10 -3.41 25.48
N PRO A 46 56.43 -2.50 26.21
CA PRO A 46 55.15 -1.96 25.79
C PRO A 46 55.34 -1.10 24.52
N THR A 47 54.82 -1.59 23.40
CA THR A 47 54.72 -0.83 22.15
C THR A 47 53.45 0.00 22.22
N ASN A 48 53.58 1.34 22.27
CA ASN A 48 52.47 2.27 22.09
C ASN A 48 51.98 2.20 20.64
N THR A 49 51.14 1.21 20.32
CA THR A 49 50.36 1.19 19.09
C THR A 49 49.19 2.15 19.26
N PRO A 50 49.02 3.17 18.40
CA PRO A 50 47.84 4.02 18.44
C PRO A 50 46.59 3.15 18.27
N VAL A 51 45.69 3.18 19.25
CA VAL A 51 44.36 2.58 19.12
C VAL A 51 43.68 3.23 17.91
N PRO A 52 43.21 2.47 16.91
CA PRO A 52 42.43 3.04 15.82
C PRO A 52 41.25 3.80 16.40
N LYS A 53 41.22 5.12 16.17
CA LYS A 53 40.06 5.96 16.47
C LYS A 53 38.83 5.26 15.87
N PRO A 54 37.73 5.03 16.62
CA PRO A 54 36.56 4.36 16.08
C PRO A 54 36.10 5.11 14.83
N GLN A 55 36.29 4.47 13.68
CA GLN A 55 35.80 4.94 12.39
C GLN A 55 34.29 5.09 12.52
N PRO A 56 33.67 6.21 12.08
CA PRO A 56 32.22 6.36 12.16
C PRO A 56 31.59 5.19 11.42
N THR A 57 30.94 4.30 12.18
CA THR A 57 30.17 3.19 11.64
C THR A 57 29.14 3.80 10.69
N SER A 58 29.28 3.52 9.39
CA SER A 58 28.35 3.99 8.37
C SER A 58 26.94 3.61 8.82
N THR A 59 26.08 4.62 9.03
CA THR A 59 24.69 4.38 9.39
C THR A 59 24.08 3.52 8.28
N PRO A 60 23.52 2.33 8.58
CA PRO A 60 22.96 1.47 7.54
C PRO A 60 21.94 2.25 6.71
N ALA A 61 22.07 2.19 5.39
CA ALA A 61 21.14 2.83 4.48
C ALA A 61 19.69 2.39 4.84
N PRO A 62 18.72 3.32 4.88
CA PRO A 62 17.34 2.98 5.21
C PRO A 62 16.80 1.85 4.33
N ARG A 63 16.23 0.81 4.96
CA ARG A 63 15.61 -0.31 4.22
C ARG A 63 14.14 -0.02 3.96
N PRO A 64 13.62 -0.28 2.74
CA PRO A 64 12.19 -0.17 2.47
C PRO A 64 11.36 -1.14 3.32
N TYR A 65 10.14 -0.73 3.66
CA TYR A 65 9.18 -1.59 4.34
C TYR A 65 8.74 -2.74 3.41
N PRO A 66 8.59 -3.97 3.93
CA PRO A 66 8.10 -5.10 3.14
C PRO A 66 6.70 -4.86 2.56
N VAL A 67 6.45 -5.39 1.36
CA VAL A 67 5.12 -5.36 0.73
C VAL A 67 4.10 -6.07 1.61
N GLY A 68 2.90 -5.51 1.71
CA GLY A 68 1.82 -6.02 2.56
C GLY A 68 1.82 -5.46 3.98
N MET A 69 2.94 -4.90 4.45
CA MET A 69 3.02 -4.35 5.81
C MET A 69 2.06 -3.17 6.01
N PRO A 70 1.25 -3.18 7.08
CA PRO A 70 0.50 -2.01 7.50
C PRO A 70 1.44 -1.02 8.20
N VAL A 71 1.39 0.25 7.82
CA VAL A 71 2.18 1.33 8.41
C VAL A 71 1.28 2.48 8.85
N LYS A 72 1.50 3.00 10.05
CA LYS A 72 0.75 4.13 10.61
C LYS A 72 1.55 5.40 10.41
N HIS A 73 0.92 6.43 9.86
CA HIS A 73 1.51 7.76 9.74
C HIS A 73 0.56 8.79 10.35
N THR A 74 0.90 9.22 11.58
CA THR A 74 0.03 10.07 12.40
C THR A 74 -0.15 11.46 11.78
N ALA A 75 0.89 12.03 11.18
CA ALA A 75 0.85 13.38 10.61
C ALA A 75 -0.17 13.52 9.45
N SER A 76 -0.34 12.48 8.63
CA SER A 76 -1.38 12.45 7.58
C SER A 76 -2.71 11.83 8.04
N ASN A 77 -2.83 11.48 9.32
CA ASN A 77 -3.97 10.76 9.87
C ASN A 77 -4.31 9.49 9.06
N GLY A 78 -3.30 8.74 8.63
CA GLY A 78 -3.47 7.61 7.73
C GLY A 78 -2.84 6.31 8.23
N ILE A 79 -3.56 5.21 8.03
CA ILE A 79 -3.00 3.85 8.08
C ILE A 79 -2.89 3.39 6.64
N TYR A 80 -1.69 2.98 6.24
CA TYR A 80 -1.34 2.60 4.89
C TYR A 80 -0.96 1.14 4.82
N LYS A 81 -1.04 0.54 3.63
CA LYS A 81 -0.46 -0.76 3.32
C LYS A 81 0.59 -0.57 2.24
N VAL A 82 1.78 -1.14 2.42
CA VAL A 82 2.81 -1.18 1.38
C VAL A 82 2.35 -2.08 0.24
N THR A 83 2.36 -1.56 -0.99
CA THR A 83 1.86 -2.28 -2.18
C THR A 83 2.95 -2.68 -3.17
N GLY A 84 4.17 -2.20 -2.98
CA GLY A 84 5.31 -2.41 -3.85
C GLY A 84 6.48 -1.54 -3.39
N THR A 85 7.50 -1.39 -4.24
CA THR A 85 8.65 -0.53 -3.96
C THR A 85 8.20 0.91 -3.72
N GLN A 86 8.28 1.37 -2.48
CA GLN A 86 7.93 2.73 -2.07
C GLN A 86 6.52 3.20 -2.53
N THR A 87 5.56 2.28 -2.62
CA THR A 87 4.17 2.59 -2.95
C THR A 87 3.21 2.18 -1.85
N LEU A 88 2.19 3.00 -1.65
CA LEU A 88 1.23 2.83 -0.56
C LEU A 88 -0.23 2.90 -1.03
N GLU A 89 -1.04 2.07 -0.37
CA GLU A 89 -2.50 2.20 -0.34
C GLU A 89 -2.92 2.83 0.99
N TYR A 90 -3.67 3.94 0.95
CA TYR A 90 -4.34 4.48 2.15
C TYR A 90 -5.51 3.58 2.52
N THR A 91 -5.44 2.88 3.65
CA THR A 91 -6.44 1.87 4.03
C THR A 91 -7.56 2.40 4.92
N LYS A 92 -7.26 3.29 5.86
CA LYS A 92 -8.24 3.91 6.79
C LYS A 92 -7.59 5.08 7.56
N PRO A 93 -8.38 6.00 8.13
CA PRO A 93 -7.83 7.03 9.00
C PRO A 93 -7.39 6.45 10.34
N VAL A 94 -6.39 7.08 10.96
CA VAL A 94 -5.99 6.80 12.34
C VAL A 94 -7.13 7.21 13.28
N ASN A 95 -7.60 8.45 13.17
CA ASN A 95 -8.77 8.97 13.86
C ASN A 95 -10.00 8.91 12.95
N LYS A 96 -10.86 7.91 13.19
CA LYS A 96 -12.11 7.71 12.44
C LYS A 96 -13.13 8.85 12.60
N LYS A 97 -13.04 9.64 13.67
CA LYS A 97 -13.94 10.76 13.96
C LYS A 97 -13.51 12.08 13.30
N SER A 98 -12.34 12.13 12.67
CA SER A 98 -11.87 13.31 11.95
C SER A 98 -12.87 13.74 10.86
N SER A 99 -13.27 15.01 10.89
CA SER A 99 -14.20 15.56 9.90
C SER A 99 -13.52 15.95 8.58
N VAL A 100 -12.22 16.14 8.59
CA VAL A 100 -11.41 16.51 7.41
C VAL A 100 -10.27 15.52 7.28
N ILE A 101 -10.07 14.99 6.07
CA ILE A 101 -9.00 14.07 5.75
C ILE A 101 -8.27 14.57 4.50
N ASN A 102 -6.94 14.66 4.60
CA ASN A 102 -6.07 14.95 3.48
C ASN A 102 -5.21 13.71 3.22
N ILE A 103 -5.47 13.01 2.11
CA ILE A 103 -4.64 11.89 1.65
C ILE A 103 -3.54 12.50 0.79
N PRO A 104 -2.27 12.50 1.24
CA PRO A 104 -1.18 13.22 0.59
C PRO A 104 -0.69 12.50 -0.68
N ASP A 105 0.16 13.17 -1.45
CA ASP A 105 0.85 12.61 -2.61
C ASP A 105 1.95 11.61 -2.21
N ARG A 106 2.66 11.95 -1.14
CA ARG A 106 3.78 11.18 -0.60
C ARG A 106 3.79 11.29 0.93
N ILE A 107 4.40 10.32 1.60
CA ILE A 107 4.74 10.39 3.03
C ILE A 107 6.17 9.86 3.20
N THR A 108 6.87 10.30 4.25
CA THR A 108 8.20 9.81 4.57
C THR A 108 8.11 8.79 5.72
N LEU A 109 8.69 7.61 5.54
CA LEU A 109 8.76 6.55 6.53
C LEU A 109 10.22 6.09 6.65
N ASN A 110 10.79 6.18 7.84
CA ASN A 110 12.20 5.84 8.12
C ASN A 110 13.19 6.54 7.15
N GLY A 111 12.97 7.82 6.87
CA GLY A 111 13.83 8.60 5.96
C GLY A 111 13.68 8.27 4.47
N LEU A 112 12.74 7.38 4.10
CA LEU A 112 12.42 7.08 2.70
C LEU A 112 11.05 7.63 2.34
N ASP A 113 10.94 8.21 1.15
CA ASP A 113 9.67 8.70 0.65
C ASP A 113 8.86 7.59 -0.03
N TYR A 114 7.58 7.53 0.31
CA TYR A 114 6.61 6.60 -0.27
C TYR A 114 5.53 7.36 -1.00
N THR A 115 5.21 6.92 -2.21
CA THR A 115 4.12 7.50 -3.01
C THR A 115 2.79 6.85 -2.67
N VAL A 116 1.77 7.66 -2.40
CA VAL A 116 0.41 7.16 -2.14
C VAL A 116 -0.31 7.01 -3.48
N THR A 117 -0.49 5.77 -3.92
CA THR A 117 -1.02 5.46 -5.26
C THR A 117 -2.49 5.08 -5.24
N SER A 118 -3.05 4.73 -4.08
CA SER A 118 -4.45 4.32 -4.00
C SER A 118 -5.14 4.62 -2.67
N VAL A 119 -6.46 4.76 -2.73
CA VAL A 119 -7.36 4.71 -1.57
C VAL A 119 -8.01 3.32 -1.54
N GLY A 120 -7.83 2.64 -0.42
CA GLY A 120 -8.23 1.25 -0.22
C GLY A 120 -9.73 1.03 -0.25
N SER A 121 -10.09 -0.23 -0.50
CA SER A 121 -11.49 -0.64 -0.50
C SER A 121 -12.11 -0.40 0.88
N LYS A 122 -13.31 0.17 0.91
CA LYS A 122 -14.05 0.47 2.16
C LYS A 122 -13.32 1.42 3.14
N ALA A 123 -12.30 2.16 2.72
CA ALA A 123 -11.45 2.97 3.62
C ALA A 123 -12.20 3.92 4.56
N PHE A 124 -13.31 4.48 4.09
CA PHE A 124 -14.21 5.35 4.86
C PHE A 124 -15.65 4.84 4.89
N LYS A 125 -15.88 3.54 4.62
CA LYS A 125 -17.25 2.97 4.59
C LYS A 125 -18.00 3.30 5.88
N ASN A 126 -19.24 3.79 5.74
CA ASN A 126 -20.14 4.18 6.82
C ASN A 126 -19.58 5.27 7.77
N ASN A 127 -18.60 6.07 7.34
CA ASN A 127 -18.03 7.08 8.23
C ASN A 127 -19.06 8.20 8.54
N LYS A 128 -19.49 8.26 9.80
CA LYS A 128 -20.53 9.18 10.29
C LYS A 128 -20.03 10.61 10.57
N TYR A 129 -18.73 10.87 10.49
CA TYR A 129 -18.11 12.13 10.91
C TYR A 129 -17.44 12.89 9.75
N LEU A 130 -16.94 12.16 8.77
CA LEU A 130 -16.22 12.70 7.62
C LEU A 130 -17.08 13.70 6.84
N LYS A 131 -16.59 14.94 6.73
CA LYS A 131 -17.23 16.04 5.98
C LYS A 131 -16.46 16.39 4.71
N LYS A 132 -15.12 16.40 4.76
CA LYS A 132 -14.28 16.80 3.63
C LYS A 132 -13.13 15.82 3.41
N VAL A 133 -12.84 15.54 2.14
CA VAL A 133 -11.70 14.72 1.73
C VAL A 133 -10.95 15.42 0.61
N SER A 134 -9.64 15.55 0.75
CA SER A 134 -8.73 15.90 -0.34
C SER A 134 -7.86 14.70 -0.67
N ILE A 135 -7.86 14.27 -1.93
CA ILE A 135 -7.08 13.15 -2.44
C ILE A 135 -5.94 13.71 -3.29
N GLY A 136 -4.71 13.28 -2.98
CA GLY A 136 -3.50 13.67 -3.69
C GLY A 136 -3.54 13.45 -5.20
N ASN A 137 -2.74 14.23 -5.91
CA ASN A 137 -2.45 14.13 -7.33
C ASN A 137 -1.78 12.81 -7.74
N ASN A 138 -1.02 12.14 -6.88
CA ASN A 138 -0.35 10.87 -7.21
C ASN A 138 -1.25 9.64 -7.05
N VAL A 139 -2.42 9.82 -6.44
CA VAL A 139 -3.39 8.73 -6.29
C VAL A 139 -3.96 8.38 -7.66
N VAL A 140 -3.82 7.12 -8.05
CA VAL A 140 -4.30 6.56 -9.32
C VAL A 140 -5.64 5.86 -9.17
N GLN A 141 -5.90 5.25 -8.01
CA GLN A 141 -7.09 4.43 -7.80
C GLN A 141 -7.85 4.78 -6.53
N ILE A 142 -9.15 4.94 -6.64
CA ILE A 142 -10.07 5.00 -5.49
C ILE A 142 -10.90 3.72 -5.53
N LYS A 143 -10.59 2.75 -4.67
CA LYS A 143 -11.12 1.39 -4.79
C LYS A 143 -12.59 1.27 -4.38
N ASN A 144 -13.13 0.07 -4.53
CA ASN A 144 -14.54 -0.23 -4.33
C ASN A 144 -15.01 0.20 -2.94
N TYR A 145 -16.19 0.82 -2.88
CA TYR A 145 -16.83 1.24 -1.63
C TYR A 145 -16.03 2.20 -0.75
N ALA A 146 -14.99 2.87 -1.25
CA ALA A 146 -14.09 3.69 -0.45
C ALA A 146 -14.83 4.73 0.43
N PHE A 147 -15.89 5.36 -0.08
CA PHE A 147 -16.73 6.32 0.65
C PHE A 147 -18.20 5.85 0.73
N TYR A 148 -18.44 4.54 0.73
CA TYR A 148 -19.79 3.99 0.74
C TYR A 148 -20.56 4.41 1.98
N LYS A 149 -21.74 5.01 1.79
CA LYS A 149 -22.64 5.50 2.84
C LYS A 149 -21.94 6.43 3.85
N CYS A 150 -21.22 7.45 3.40
CA CYS A 150 -20.73 8.54 4.27
C CYS A 150 -21.79 9.65 4.39
N PRO A 151 -22.66 9.67 5.42
CA PRO A 151 -23.83 10.55 5.46
C PRO A 151 -23.50 12.03 5.65
N LYS A 152 -22.32 12.37 6.18
CA LYS A 152 -21.89 13.77 6.41
C LYS A 152 -20.91 14.30 5.36
N LEU A 153 -20.45 13.45 4.44
CA LEU A 153 -19.46 13.85 3.43
C LEU A 153 -20.08 14.87 2.49
N SER A 154 -19.53 16.09 2.50
CA SER A 154 -20.07 17.23 1.77
C SER A 154 -19.15 17.75 0.67
N SER A 155 -17.85 17.50 0.76
CA SER A 155 -16.87 17.94 -0.25
C SER A 155 -15.80 16.88 -0.48
N VAL A 156 -15.51 16.59 -1.75
CA VAL A 156 -14.43 15.71 -2.17
C VAL A 156 -13.62 16.41 -3.26
N LYS A 157 -12.30 16.47 -3.07
CA LYS A 157 -11.33 16.84 -4.11
C LYS A 157 -10.56 15.59 -4.53
N VAL A 158 -10.54 15.33 -5.83
CA VAL A 158 -9.87 14.19 -6.47
C VAL A 158 -8.73 14.72 -7.32
N GLY A 159 -7.51 14.26 -7.05
CA GLY A 159 -6.30 14.68 -7.73
C GLY A 159 -6.21 14.27 -9.21
N ARG A 160 -5.16 14.75 -9.87
CA ARG A 160 -4.98 14.67 -11.34
C ARG A 160 -4.74 13.26 -11.88
N SER A 161 -4.14 12.35 -11.11
CA SER A 161 -3.75 11.03 -11.63
C SER A 161 -4.82 9.94 -11.46
N VAL A 162 -5.97 10.23 -10.84
CA VAL A 162 -6.99 9.21 -10.62
C VAL A 162 -7.52 8.71 -11.96
N ARG A 163 -7.35 7.41 -12.24
CA ARG A 163 -7.89 6.72 -13.43
C ARG A 163 -9.02 5.78 -13.08
N LEU A 164 -9.10 5.34 -11.82
CA LEU A 164 -10.12 4.39 -11.36
C LEU A 164 -10.94 4.97 -10.21
N ILE A 165 -12.27 4.92 -10.36
CA ILE A 165 -13.24 5.11 -9.28
C ILE A 165 -14.04 3.81 -9.16
N GLY A 166 -13.94 3.13 -8.03
CA GLY A 166 -14.50 1.80 -7.84
C GLY A 166 -16.03 1.74 -7.80
N LYS A 167 -16.54 0.51 -7.81
CA LYS A 167 -17.98 0.21 -7.63
C LYS A 167 -18.50 0.85 -6.35
N GLN A 168 -19.64 1.53 -6.46
CA GLN A 168 -20.36 2.15 -5.35
C GLN A 168 -19.49 3.06 -4.47
N CYS A 169 -18.44 3.67 -5.03
CA CYS A 169 -17.46 4.44 -4.30
C CYS A 169 -18.08 5.55 -3.42
N PHE A 170 -19.00 6.35 -3.98
CA PHE A 170 -19.73 7.42 -3.27
C PHE A 170 -21.22 7.09 -3.09
N TYR A 171 -21.58 5.80 -3.15
CA TYR A 171 -22.97 5.39 -3.03
C TYR A 171 -23.56 5.86 -1.69
N GLY A 172 -24.73 6.50 -1.73
CA GLY A 172 -25.44 6.95 -0.53
C GLY A 172 -24.74 8.08 0.24
N CYS A 173 -23.80 8.81 -0.36
CA CYS A 173 -23.25 10.05 0.20
C CYS A 173 -24.28 11.20 0.12
N LYS A 174 -25.34 11.13 0.94
CA LYS A 174 -26.53 11.98 0.86
C LYS A 174 -26.30 13.48 1.11
N LYS A 175 -25.13 13.90 1.59
CA LYS A 175 -24.78 15.31 1.81
C LYS A 175 -23.69 15.84 0.88
N LEU A 176 -23.27 15.07 -0.14
CA LEU A 176 -22.20 15.46 -1.04
C LEU A 176 -22.63 16.65 -1.93
N ARG A 177 -22.20 17.86 -1.58
CA ARG A 177 -22.55 19.10 -2.29
C ARG A 177 -21.56 19.44 -3.39
N THR A 178 -20.29 19.08 -3.20
CA THR A 178 -19.20 19.43 -4.12
C THR A 178 -18.31 18.23 -4.38
N LEU A 179 -18.14 17.91 -5.66
CA LEU A 179 -17.16 16.94 -6.13
C LEU A 179 -16.25 17.62 -7.15
N ASN A 180 -15.00 17.83 -6.80
CA ASN A 180 -13.99 18.41 -7.67
C ASN A 180 -13.04 17.32 -8.15
N ILE A 181 -13.03 17.05 -9.45
CA ILE A 181 -12.18 16.05 -10.08
C ILE A 181 -11.22 16.77 -11.02
N GLN A 182 -9.93 16.70 -10.71
CA GLN A 182 -8.88 17.28 -11.54
C GLN A 182 -8.35 16.28 -12.58
N SER A 183 -8.74 15.01 -12.49
CA SER A 183 -8.34 13.98 -13.45
C SER A 183 -8.98 14.22 -14.82
N PRO A 184 -8.20 14.22 -15.92
CA PRO A 184 -8.71 14.27 -17.28
C PRO A 184 -9.03 12.89 -17.87
N GLY A 185 -8.60 11.80 -17.22
CA GLY A 185 -8.55 10.45 -17.81
C GLY A 185 -9.59 9.43 -17.34
N LEU A 186 -10.67 9.84 -16.65
CA LEU A 186 -11.73 8.90 -16.26
C LEU A 186 -12.54 8.44 -17.48
N SER A 187 -12.79 7.14 -17.54
CA SER A 187 -13.56 6.50 -18.61
C SER A 187 -14.65 5.58 -18.06
N GLN A 188 -15.52 5.09 -18.95
CA GLN A 188 -16.56 4.12 -18.58
C GLN A 188 -15.95 2.84 -17.99
N LYS A 189 -14.90 2.29 -18.60
CA LYS A 189 -14.24 1.04 -18.16
C LYS A 189 -13.76 1.11 -16.70
N TYR A 190 -13.26 2.27 -16.28
CA TYR A 190 -12.62 2.43 -14.96
C TYR A 190 -13.45 3.20 -13.94
N THR A 191 -14.71 3.52 -14.26
CA THR A 191 -15.68 4.05 -13.29
C THR A 191 -16.70 2.97 -12.98
N GLY A 192 -16.72 2.50 -11.74
CA GLY A 192 -17.53 1.35 -11.33
C GLY A 192 -19.03 1.62 -11.31
N SER A 193 -19.81 0.55 -11.35
CA SER A 193 -21.28 0.63 -11.31
C SER A 193 -21.78 1.32 -10.04
N ASN A 194 -22.83 2.13 -10.19
CA ASN A 194 -23.47 2.87 -9.10
C ASN A 194 -22.53 3.75 -8.26
N ALA A 195 -21.37 4.15 -8.81
CA ALA A 195 -20.36 4.94 -8.08
C ALA A 195 -20.94 6.21 -7.43
N PHE A 196 -21.95 6.82 -8.05
CA PHE A 196 -22.59 8.06 -7.56
C PHE A 196 -24.08 7.88 -7.23
N LYS A 197 -24.59 6.65 -7.14
CA LYS A 197 -26.01 6.42 -6.84
C LYS A 197 -26.35 6.90 -5.43
N GLY A 198 -27.40 7.70 -5.30
CA GLY A 198 -27.84 8.26 -4.02
C GLY A 198 -27.07 9.50 -3.56
N THR A 199 -26.29 10.14 -4.43
CA THR A 199 -25.80 11.51 -4.19
C THR A 199 -26.92 12.55 -4.39
N PRO A 200 -26.80 13.76 -3.84
CA PRO A 200 -27.83 14.81 -3.95
C PRO A 200 -28.11 15.24 -5.39
N ALA A 201 -29.35 15.64 -5.67
CA ALA A 201 -29.72 16.27 -6.96
C ALA A 201 -29.01 17.61 -7.17
N LYS A 202 -29.03 18.45 -6.12
CA LYS A 202 -28.50 19.81 -6.15
C LYS A 202 -27.03 19.84 -5.71
N MET A 203 -26.17 19.07 -6.39
CA MET A 203 -24.71 19.11 -6.17
C MET A 203 -24.00 19.75 -7.37
N LYS A 204 -22.78 20.25 -7.14
CA LYS A 204 -21.90 20.82 -8.15
C LYS A 204 -20.72 19.88 -8.38
N VAL A 205 -20.49 19.53 -9.64
CA VAL A 205 -19.37 18.70 -10.09
C VAL A 205 -18.42 19.56 -10.91
N TYR A 206 -17.18 19.67 -10.46
CA TYR A 206 -16.12 20.43 -11.12
C TYR A 206 -15.17 19.44 -11.80
N VAL A 207 -14.96 19.61 -13.11
CA VAL A 207 -14.20 18.67 -13.96
C VAL A 207 -13.41 19.46 -15.01
N PRO A 208 -12.33 18.91 -15.60
CA PRO A 208 -11.56 19.63 -16.61
C PRO A 208 -12.48 20.08 -17.75
N ARG A 209 -12.40 21.35 -18.16
CA ARG A 209 -13.35 21.97 -19.10
C ARG A 209 -13.57 21.13 -20.37
N LYS A 210 -12.49 20.57 -20.92
CA LYS A 210 -12.52 19.71 -22.12
C LYS A 210 -13.30 18.40 -21.92
N GLN A 211 -13.40 17.89 -20.68
CA GLN A 211 -14.07 16.62 -20.35
C GLN A 211 -15.49 16.79 -19.82
N ALA A 212 -16.00 18.01 -19.66
CA ALA A 212 -17.27 18.27 -18.97
C ALA A 212 -18.47 17.50 -19.57
N LYS A 213 -18.59 17.48 -20.91
CA LYS A 213 -19.66 16.74 -21.61
C LYS A 213 -19.51 15.22 -21.41
N ASN A 214 -18.29 14.70 -21.53
CA ASN A 214 -17.99 13.27 -21.37
C ASN A 214 -18.29 12.80 -19.94
N TYR A 215 -17.87 13.58 -18.94
CA TYR A 215 -18.05 13.23 -17.53
C TYR A 215 -19.50 13.35 -17.09
N LYS A 216 -20.25 14.31 -17.65
CA LYS A 216 -21.71 14.35 -17.46
C LYS A 216 -22.35 13.04 -17.94
N LYS A 217 -22.11 12.62 -19.19
CA LYS A 217 -22.65 11.34 -19.72
C LYS A 217 -22.21 10.14 -18.88
N LEU A 218 -20.92 10.08 -18.55
CA LEU A 218 -20.34 9.00 -17.74
C LEU A 218 -20.98 8.91 -16.35
N PHE A 219 -21.06 10.01 -15.60
CA PHE A 219 -21.54 9.97 -14.22
C PHE A 219 -23.04 9.71 -14.14
N LEU A 220 -23.83 10.15 -15.12
CA LEU A 220 -25.24 9.76 -15.24
C LEU A 220 -25.40 8.24 -15.37
N LYS A 221 -24.61 7.59 -16.25
CA LYS A 221 -24.56 6.12 -16.37
C LYS A 221 -24.10 5.43 -15.08
N ARG A 222 -23.41 6.15 -14.18
CA ARG A 222 -22.92 5.64 -12.89
C ARG A 222 -23.78 6.07 -11.69
N GLY A 223 -25.03 6.47 -11.94
CA GLY A 223 -26.06 6.68 -10.93
C GLY A 223 -26.20 8.12 -10.44
N MET A 224 -25.48 9.07 -11.02
CA MET A 224 -25.65 10.49 -10.71
C MET A 224 -26.97 11.01 -11.29
N ARG A 225 -27.63 11.95 -10.61
CA ARG A 225 -28.92 12.51 -11.04
C ARG A 225 -28.74 13.50 -12.21
N LYS A 226 -29.74 13.55 -13.11
CA LYS A 226 -29.75 14.46 -14.29
C LYS A 226 -29.68 15.95 -13.93
N THR A 227 -30.15 16.32 -12.73
CA THR A 227 -30.21 17.70 -12.23
C THR A 227 -28.89 18.21 -11.65
N VAL A 228 -27.83 17.38 -11.61
CA VAL A 228 -26.52 17.80 -11.12
C VAL A 228 -25.87 18.81 -12.07
N THR A 229 -25.35 19.90 -11.52
CA THR A 229 -24.65 20.93 -12.28
C THR A 229 -23.19 20.55 -12.50
N PHE A 230 -22.74 20.59 -13.75
CA PHE A 230 -21.33 20.40 -14.10
C PHE A 230 -20.69 21.76 -14.43
N LYS A 231 -19.52 22.02 -13.87
CA LYS A 231 -18.72 23.23 -14.14
C LYS A 231 -17.33 22.83 -14.63
N GLY A 232 -16.90 23.43 -15.73
CA GLY A 232 -15.55 23.25 -16.26
C GLY A 232 -14.53 24.05 -15.45
N ILE A 233 -13.47 23.41 -14.99
CA ILE A 233 -12.28 24.07 -14.41
C ILE A 233 -11.16 24.15 -15.44
N ARG A 234 -10.27 25.13 -15.26
CA ARG A 234 -9.03 25.28 -16.04
C ARG A 234 -8.12 24.07 -15.79
#